data_AF-A0A348W8C5-F1
#
_entry.id   AF-A0A348W8C5-F1
#
_cell.length_a   1.000
_cell.length_b   1.000
_cell.length_c   1.000
_cell.angle_alpha   90.00
_cell.angle_beta   90.00
_cell.angle_gamma   90.00
#
_symmetry.space_group_name_H-M   'P 1'
#
loop_
_entity.id
_entity.type
_entity.pdbx_description
1 polymer ?
#
loop_
_entity_poly.entity_id
_entity_poly.type
_entity_poly.pdbx_seq_one_letter_code
_entity_poly.pdbx_strand_id
1 'polypeptide(L)'
;MSRFYRLFETLVDPFAPASKATPPASLWAYLTSHYGPFYRWMACLAATGIVVALIETGLIFYSGRVIDLISAGGPEGFWSRHGAELGLAVLVILLARPLMITLQHLLLEQMLASNMQEQVRWRAHQHLLGQSSGYFQNEFAGRLTNRVMQAGEAVEDGTYMFFEGIWYALSYVLSAAVILGGV
;
A
#
# COMPACT_ATOMS: atom_id res chain seq x y z
N MET A 1 18.94 9.38 -8.63
CA MET A 1 18.17 8.56 -7.67
C MET A 1 19.11 7.81 -6.75
N SER A 2 18.96 7.96 -5.44
CA SER A 2 19.71 7.19 -4.43
C SER A 2 19.38 5.69 -4.57
N ARG A 3 20.35 4.82 -4.23
CA ARG A 3 20.24 3.36 -4.36
C ARG A 3 19.02 2.75 -3.62
N PHE A 4 18.49 3.47 -2.64
CA PHE A 4 17.37 3.05 -1.82
C PHE A 4 16.04 3.01 -2.61
N TYR A 5 15.68 4.07 -3.32
CA TYR A 5 14.46 4.11 -4.15
C TYR A 5 14.49 3.07 -5.28
N ARG A 6 15.65 2.90 -5.91
CA ARG A 6 15.84 1.89 -6.96
C ARG A 6 15.57 0.47 -6.47
N LEU A 7 15.83 0.19 -5.19
CA LEU A 7 15.63 -1.14 -4.62
C LEU A 7 14.14 -1.49 -4.58
N PHE A 8 13.26 -0.52 -4.27
CA PHE A 8 11.80 -0.65 -4.31
C PHE A 8 11.24 -0.68 -5.73
N GLU A 9 11.81 0.11 -6.64
CA GLU A 9 11.45 0.09 -8.07
C GLU A 9 11.78 -1.25 -8.73
N THR A 10 12.88 -1.90 -8.36
CA THR A 10 13.31 -3.18 -8.98
C THR A 10 12.59 -4.40 -8.38
N LEU A 11 11.72 -4.22 -7.38
CA LEU A 11 11.02 -5.34 -6.74
C LEU A 11 10.01 -6.01 -7.66
N VAL A 12 9.46 -5.25 -8.60
CA VAL A 12 8.55 -5.72 -9.64
C VAL A 12 9.07 -5.20 -10.97
N ASP A 13 9.24 -6.10 -11.93
CA ASP A 13 9.57 -5.72 -13.30
C ASP A 13 8.25 -5.37 -14.04
N PRO A 14 7.99 -4.10 -14.38
CA PRO A 14 6.79 -3.70 -15.13
C PRO A 14 6.78 -4.27 -16.54
N PHE A 15 7.95 -4.59 -17.10
CA PHE A 15 8.15 -5.01 -18.48
C PHE A 15 8.26 -6.53 -18.62
N ALA A 16 8.05 -7.28 -17.53
CA ALA A 16 8.10 -8.74 -17.52
C ALA A 16 7.20 -9.33 -18.63
N PRO A 17 7.63 -10.40 -19.33
CA PRO A 17 6.86 -10.99 -20.41
C PRO A 17 5.47 -11.44 -19.94
N ALA A 18 4.43 -10.77 -20.44
CA ALA A 18 3.05 -11.15 -20.20
C ALA A 18 2.50 -11.97 -21.37
N SER A 19 1.45 -12.75 -21.12
CA SER A 19 0.75 -13.46 -22.20
C SER A 19 0.27 -12.47 -23.26
N LYS A 20 0.58 -12.76 -24.53
CA LYS A 20 0.08 -11.98 -25.69
C LYS A 20 -1.38 -12.26 -26.03
N ALA A 21 -2.06 -13.13 -25.25
CA ALA A 21 -3.46 -13.42 -25.44
C ALA A 21 -4.32 -12.16 -25.26
N THR A 22 -5.50 -12.16 -25.89
CA THR A 22 -6.47 -11.07 -25.74
C THR A 22 -6.82 -10.88 -24.26
N PRO A 23 -6.78 -9.63 -23.75
CA PRO A 23 -7.15 -9.35 -22.37
C PRO A 23 -8.55 -9.87 -22.05
N PRO A 24 -8.81 -10.37 -20.83
CA PRO A 24 -10.13 -10.83 -20.42
C PRO A 24 -11.21 -9.74 -20.57
N ALA A 25 -12.41 -10.12 -20.99
CA ALA A 25 -13.52 -9.18 -21.19
C ALA A 25 -14.19 -8.71 -19.88
N SER A 26 -13.98 -9.42 -18.77
CA SER A 26 -14.55 -9.05 -17.47
C SER A 26 -13.56 -8.22 -16.65
N LEU A 27 -14.08 -7.19 -15.96
CA LEU A 27 -13.27 -6.27 -15.14
C LEU A 27 -12.41 -7.00 -14.10
N TRP A 28 -13.01 -7.94 -13.35
CA TRP A 28 -12.29 -8.68 -12.31
C TRP A 28 -11.19 -9.58 -12.87
N ALA A 29 -11.43 -10.28 -13.98
CA ALA A 29 -10.40 -11.11 -14.61
C ALA A 29 -9.27 -10.24 -15.21
N TYR A 30 -9.63 -9.05 -15.72
CA TYR A 30 -8.66 -8.08 -16.20
C TYR A 30 -7.75 -7.56 -15.06
N LEU A 31 -8.33 -7.11 -13.95
CA LEU A 31 -7.55 -6.62 -12.79
C LEU A 31 -6.64 -7.71 -12.22
N THR A 32 -7.19 -8.92 -11.99
CA THR A 32 -6.42 -10.04 -11.44
C THR A 32 -5.28 -10.51 -12.36
N SER A 33 -5.40 -10.32 -13.67
CA SER A 33 -4.31 -10.58 -14.61
C SER A 33 -3.09 -9.66 -14.41
N HIS A 34 -3.27 -8.48 -13.83
CA HIS A 34 -2.20 -7.53 -13.53
C HIS A 34 -1.56 -7.77 -12.16
N TYR A 35 -2.29 -8.34 -11.19
CA TYR A 35 -1.75 -8.60 -9.84
C TYR A 35 -0.68 -9.71 -9.76
N GLY A 36 -0.53 -10.53 -10.80
CA GLY A 36 0.38 -11.69 -10.82
C GLY A 36 1.81 -11.38 -10.36
N PRO A 37 2.50 -10.35 -10.88
CA PRO A 37 3.84 -9.97 -10.42
C PRO A 37 3.88 -9.30 -9.04
N PHE A 38 2.76 -8.70 -8.62
CA PHE A 38 2.67 -7.89 -7.41
C PHE A 38 2.25 -8.68 -6.16
N TYR A 39 1.70 -9.89 -6.29
CA TYR A 39 1.05 -10.61 -5.19
C TYR A 39 1.86 -10.71 -3.89
N ARG A 40 3.18 -10.97 -3.99
CA ARG A 40 4.07 -11.10 -2.82
C ARG A 40 4.20 -9.77 -2.09
N TRP A 41 4.31 -8.69 -2.86
CA TRP A 41 4.51 -7.36 -2.34
C TRP A 41 3.21 -6.72 -1.87
N MET A 42 2.08 -7.05 -2.50
CA MET A 42 0.74 -6.74 -2.00
C MET A 42 0.49 -7.42 -0.64
N ALA A 43 0.93 -8.65 -0.44
CA ALA A 43 0.87 -9.32 0.87
C ALA A 43 1.76 -8.63 1.91
N CYS A 44 2.97 -8.20 1.51
CA CYS A 44 3.85 -7.41 2.37
C CYS A 44 3.23 -6.07 2.74
N LEU A 45 2.67 -5.35 1.78
CA LEU A 45 1.96 -4.08 1.94
C LEU A 45 0.78 -4.24 2.92
N ALA A 46 -0.02 -5.30 2.74
CA ALA A 46 -1.13 -5.63 3.62
C ALA A 46 -0.65 -5.86 5.07
N ALA A 47 0.43 -6.62 5.24
CA ALA A 47 1.02 -6.88 6.55
C ALA A 47 1.59 -5.60 7.20
N THR A 48 2.29 -4.75 6.44
CA THR A 48 2.79 -3.48 6.96
C THR A 48 1.66 -2.55 7.39
N GLY A 49 0.53 -2.54 6.66
CA GLY A 49 -0.65 -1.76 7.04
C GLY A 49 -1.27 -2.21 8.37
N ILE A 50 -1.31 -3.53 8.64
CA ILE A 50 -1.75 -4.04 9.95
C ILE A 50 -0.81 -3.59 11.06
N VAL A 51 0.51 -3.68 10.83
CA VAL A 51 1.51 -3.26 11.84
C VAL A 51 1.38 -1.77 12.15
N VAL A 52 1.18 -0.93 11.13
CA VAL A 52 0.95 0.51 11.32
C VAL A 52 -0.33 0.74 12.13
N ALA A 53 -1.44 0.11 11.76
CA ALA A 53 -2.70 0.24 12.49
C ALA A 53 -2.60 -0.21 13.96
N LEU A 54 -1.84 -1.27 14.25
CA LEU A 54 -1.57 -1.75 15.61
C LEU A 54 -0.73 -0.75 16.40
N ILE A 55 0.32 -0.18 15.81
CA ILE A 55 1.13 0.86 16.45
C ILE A 55 0.25 2.06 16.79
N GLU A 56 -0.54 2.55 15.85
CA GLU A 56 -1.34 3.76 16.06
C GLU A 56 -2.46 3.54 17.08
N THR A 57 -3.17 2.42 17.00
CA THR A 57 -4.21 2.08 17.98
C THR A 57 -3.61 1.79 19.35
N GLY A 58 -2.46 1.12 19.40
CA GLY A 58 -1.72 0.85 20.63
C GLY A 58 -1.26 2.13 21.33
N LEU A 59 -0.87 3.16 20.57
CA LEU A 59 -0.53 4.47 21.12
C LEU A 59 -1.75 5.19 21.72
N ILE A 60 -2.93 5.07 21.08
CA ILE A 60 -4.18 5.62 21.64
C ILE A 60 -4.52 4.93 22.96
N PHE A 61 -4.42 3.60 23.02
CA PHE A 61 -4.64 2.84 24.25
C PHE A 61 -3.64 3.23 25.34
N TYR A 62 -2.35 3.30 24.98
CA TYR A 62 -1.29 3.65 25.93
C TYR A 62 -1.47 5.05 26.49
N SER A 63 -1.92 6.02 25.68
CA SER A 63 -2.31 7.35 26.15
C SER A 63 -3.33 7.28 27.29
N GLY A 64 -4.38 6.46 27.16
CA GLY A 64 -5.36 6.25 28.23
C GLY A 64 -4.71 5.68 29.50
N ARG A 65 -3.89 4.64 29.35
CA ARG A 65 -3.14 4.05 30.47
C ARG A 65 -2.24 5.07 31.18
N VAL A 66 -1.57 5.97 30.45
CA VAL A 66 -0.75 7.02 31.08
C VAL A 66 -1.61 7.94 31.96
N ILE A 67 -2.80 8.32 31.51
CA ILE A 67 -3.74 9.14 32.28
C ILE A 67 -4.16 8.40 33.57
N ASP A 68 -4.45 7.09 33.46
CA ASP A 68 -4.83 6.26 34.62
C ASP A 68 -3.69 6.15 35.64
N LEU A 69 -2.45 5.94 35.18
CA LEU A 69 -1.27 5.83 36.05
C LEU A 69 -1.00 7.13 36.81
N ILE A 70 -1.17 8.29 36.16
CA ILE A 70 -1.03 9.60 36.80
C ILE A 70 -2.14 9.81 37.84
N SER A 71 -3.37 9.41 37.52
CA SER A 71 -4.54 9.59 38.39
C SER A 71 -4.47 8.70 39.65
N ALA A 72 -3.91 7.49 39.55
CA ALA A 72 -3.85 6.53 40.65
C ALA A 72 -2.60 6.68 41.55
N GLY A 73 -1.46 7.12 41.00
CA GLY A 73 -0.16 7.02 41.66
C GLY A 73 0.35 8.28 42.38
N GLY A 74 -0.25 9.44 42.13
CA GLY A 74 0.28 10.74 42.57
C GLY A 74 1.63 11.10 41.92
N PRO A 75 2.08 12.38 42.00
CA PRO A 75 3.32 12.82 41.36
C PRO A 75 4.59 12.25 42.01
N GLU A 76 4.51 11.72 43.24
CA GLU A 76 5.67 11.19 43.97
C GLU A 76 6.09 9.81 43.47
N GLY A 77 7.29 9.72 42.88
CA GLY A 77 7.89 8.46 42.44
C GLY A 77 7.36 7.92 41.10
N PHE A 78 6.50 8.66 40.40
CA PHE A 78 6.00 8.28 39.07
C PHE A 78 7.14 8.06 38.07
N TRP A 79 8.09 8.99 38.00
CA TRP A 79 9.23 8.91 37.09
C TRP A 79 10.18 7.77 37.42
N SER A 80 10.37 7.41 38.69
CA SER A 80 11.25 6.30 39.04
C SER A 80 10.61 4.92 38.77
N ARG A 81 9.28 4.83 38.83
CA ARG A 81 8.53 3.58 38.54
C ARG A 81 8.19 3.39 37.07
N HIS A 82 7.80 4.45 36.35
CA HIS A 82 7.28 4.37 34.97
C HIS A 82 8.17 5.04 33.92
N GLY A 83 9.28 5.68 34.31
CA GLY A 83 10.16 6.39 33.36
C GLY A 83 10.72 5.52 32.23
N ALA A 84 11.03 4.25 32.51
CA ALA A 84 11.48 3.30 31.49
C ALA A 84 10.36 2.91 30.50
N GLU A 85 9.14 2.71 31.00
CA GLU A 85 7.95 2.40 30.19
C GLU A 85 7.61 3.57 29.25
N LEU A 86 7.63 4.80 29.78
CA LEU A 86 7.39 6.02 29.02
C LEU A 86 8.52 6.30 28.01
N GLY A 87 9.77 6.05 28.40
CA GLY A 87 10.91 6.17 27.49
C GLY A 87 10.80 5.22 26.29
N LEU A 88 10.34 3.98 26.51
CA LEU A 88 10.06 3.04 25.44
C LEU A 88 8.91 3.51 24.54
N ALA A 89 7.83 4.05 25.12
CA ALA A 89 6.71 4.59 24.35
C ALA A 89 7.16 5.76 23.46
N VAL A 90 7.98 6.68 23.99
CA VAL A 90 8.57 7.78 23.21
C VAL A 90 9.47 7.25 22.08
N LEU A 91 10.27 6.22 22.35
CA LEU A 91 11.11 5.58 21.33
C LEU A 91 10.27 4.98 20.18
N VAL A 92 9.17 4.31 20.52
CA VAL A 92 8.23 3.75 19.54
C VAL A 92 7.60 4.86 18.69
N ILE A 93 7.19 5.97 19.30
CA ILE A 93 6.62 7.13 18.59
C ILE A 93 7.64 7.78 17.65
N LEU A 94 8.88 7.96 18.11
CA LEU A 94 9.91 8.69 17.36
C LEU A 94 10.63 7.84 16.32
N LEU A 95 10.71 6.52 16.49
CA LEU A 95 11.42 5.64 15.57
C LEU A 95 10.49 4.65 14.87
N ALA A 96 9.81 3.79 15.63
CA ALA A 96 9.05 2.69 15.04
C ALA A 96 7.89 3.20 14.17
N ARG A 97 7.14 4.20 14.65
CA ARG A 97 6.02 4.80 13.91
C ARG A 97 6.46 5.40 12.55
N PRO A 98 7.38 6.38 12.49
CA PRO A 98 7.78 6.96 11.21
C PRO A 98 8.43 5.93 10.29
N LEU A 99 9.17 4.95 10.83
CA LEU A 99 9.81 3.91 10.02
C LEU A 99 8.76 2.99 9.35
N MET A 100 7.75 2.57 10.09
CA MET A 100 6.68 1.73 9.55
C MET A 100 5.77 2.47 8.56
N ILE A 101 5.37 3.71 8.87
CA ILE A 101 4.58 4.53 7.95
C ILE A 101 5.35 4.81 6.66
N THR A 102 6.64 5.18 6.77
CA THR A 102 7.49 5.41 5.61
C THR A 102 7.64 4.15 4.76
N LEU A 103 7.86 3.00 5.39
CA LEU A 103 7.95 1.72 4.68
C LEU A 103 6.64 1.40 3.95
N GLN A 104 5.49 1.61 4.59
CA GLN A 104 4.19 1.39 3.98
C GLN A 104 3.97 2.31 2.77
N HIS A 105 4.28 3.61 2.89
CA HIS A 105 4.15 4.56 1.79
C HIS A 105 5.12 4.25 0.65
N LEU A 106 6.36 3.84 0.94
CA LEU A 106 7.30 3.41 -0.08
C LEU A 106 6.81 2.17 -0.84
N LEU A 107 6.19 1.21 -0.15
CA LEU A 107 5.59 0.07 -0.82
C LEU A 107 4.38 0.48 -1.66
N LEU A 108 3.51 1.34 -1.13
CA LEU A 108 2.29 1.74 -1.82
C LEU A 108 2.57 2.64 -3.03
N GLU A 109 3.32 3.73 -2.83
CA GLU A 109 3.58 4.73 -3.86
C GLU A 109 4.69 4.30 -4.82
N GLN A 110 5.84 3.87 -4.30
CA GLN A 110 7.01 3.59 -5.15
C GLN A 110 6.94 2.20 -5.78
N MET A 111 6.59 1.17 -5.01
CA MET A 111 6.58 -0.19 -5.52
C MET A 111 5.28 -0.51 -6.27
N LEU A 112 4.12 -0.15 -5.74
CA LEU A 112 2.84 -0.50 -6.36
C LEU A 112 2.38 0.53 -7.39
N ALA A 113 2.12 1.78 -6.98
CA ALA A 113 1.53 2.79 -7.86
C ALA A 113 2.38 3.04 -9.11
N SER A 114 3.66 3.38 -8.95
CA SER A 114 4.55 3.67 -10.09
C SER A 114 4.67 2.48 -11.07
N ASN A 115 4.97 1.28 -10.58
CA ASN A 115 5.21 0.13 -11.44
C ASN A 115 3.93 -0.42 -12.09
N MET A 116 2.79 -0.35 -11.39
CA MET A 116 1.53 -0.88 -11.89
C MET A 116 0.99 -0.04 -13.04
N GLN A 117 1.07 1.30 -12.92
CA GLN A 117 0.68 2.20 -14.00
C GLN A 117 1.49 1.93 -15.28
N GLU A 118 2.81 1.77 -15.15
CA GLU A 118 3.71 1.48 -16.26
C GLU A 118 3.48 0.10 -16.87
N GLN A 119 3.29 -0.94 -16.05
CA GLN A 119 3.01 -2.29 -16.53
C GLN A 119 1.75 -2.33 -17.40
N VAL A 120 0.67 -1.69 -16.96
CA VAL A 120 -0.59 -1.68 -17.71
C VAL A 120 -0.42 -0.94 -19.04
N ARG A 121 0.27 0.20 -19.04
CA ARG A 121 0.60 0.95 -20.27
C ARG A 121 1.44 0.12 -21.22
N TRP A 122 2.45 -0.59 -20.71
CA TRP A 122 3.31 -1.45 -21.52
C TRP A 122 2.55 -2.61 -22.14
N ARG A 123 1.72 -3.32 -21.35
CA ARG A 123 0.88 -4.41 -21.87
C ARG A 123 -0.13 -3.93 -22.91
N ALA A 124 -0.74 -2.76 -22.69
CA ALA A 124 -1.62 -2.14 -23.66
C ALA A 124 -0.87 -1.79 -24.96
N HIS A 125 0.33 -1.23 -24.86
CA HIS A 125 1.18 -0.95 -26.02
C HIS A 125 1.55 -2.23 -26.79
N GLN A 126 2.00 -3.28 -26.10
CA GLN A 126 2.30 -4.57 -26.72
C GLN A 126 1.08 -5.21 -27.39
N HIS A 127 -0.10 -5.09 -26.79
CA HIS A 127 -1.34 -5.58 -27.39
C HIS A 127 -1.69 -4.83 -28.69
N LEU A 128 -1.45 -3.52 -28.73
CA LEU A 128 -1.68 -2.71 -29.94
C LEU A 128 -0.72 -3.03 -31.08
N LEU A 129 0.54 -3.34 -30.78
CA LEU A 129 1.49 -3.80 -31.79
C LEU A 129 1.06 -5.11 -32.48
N GLY A 130 0.18 -5.89 -31.85
CA GLY A 130 -0.41 -7.10 -32.42
C GLY A 130 -1.66 -6.87 -33.28
N GLN A 131 -2.17 -5.64 -33.39
CA GLN A 131 -3.41 -5.35 -34.11
C GLN A 131 -3.20 -5.17 -35.63
N SER A 132 -4.25 -5.47 -36.40
CA SER A 132 -4.21 -5.37 -37.86
C SER A 132 -4.20 -3.92 -38.36
N SER A 133 -3.70 -3.68 -39.57
CA SER A 133 -3.79 -2.35 -40.21
C SER A 133 -5.24 -1.88 -40.38
N GLY A 134 -6.19 -2.80 -40.58
CA GLY A 134 -7.62 -2.47 -40.68
C GLY A 134 -8.19 -1.93 -39.37
N TYR A 135 -7.69 -2.39 -38.21
CA TYR A 135 -8.06 -1.83 -36.92
C TYR A 135 -7.66 -0.35 -36.82
N PHE A 136 -6.42 -0.02 -37.20
CA PHE A 136 -5.91 1.36 -37.17
C PHE A 136 -6.55 2.30 -38.19
N GLN A 137 -7.12 1.78 -39.28
CA GLN A 137 -7.89 2.58 -40.23
C GLN A 137 -9.28 2.96 -39.69
N ASN A 138 -9.85 2.14 -38.80
CA ASN A 138 -11.19 2.34 -38.24
C ASN A 138 -11.18 3.09 -36.89
N GLU A 139 -10.06 3.08 -36.15
CA GLU A 139 -9.93 3.79 -34.88
C GLU A 139 -9.10 5.06 -34.99
N PHE A 140 -9.60 6.16 -34.39
CA PHE A 140 -8.85 7.41 -34.35
C PHE A 140 -7.73 7.32 -33.32
N ALA A 141 -6.51 7.69 -33.74
CA ALA A 141 -5.32 7.67 -32.90
C ALA A 141 -5.52 8.37 -31.55
N GLY A 142 -6.24 9.50 -31.51
CA GLY A 142 -6.52 10.23 -30.26
C GLY A 142 -7.33 9.44 -29.23
N ARG A 143 -8.34 8.68 -29.67
CA ARG A 143 -9.11 7.80 -28.76
C ARG A 143 -8.24 6.67 -28.23
N LEU A 144 -7.41 6.12 -29.10
CA LEU A 144 -6.51 5.02 -28.73
C LEU A 144 -5.49 5.46 -27.69
N THR A 145 -4.83 6.59 -27.91
CA THR A 145 -3.88 7.18 -26.97
C THR A 145 -4.55 7.46 -25.62
N ASN A 146 -5.74 8.07 -25.61
CA ASN A 146 -6.46 8.31 -24.37
C ASN A 146 -6.77 7.02 -23.61
N ARG A 147 -7.23 5.97 -24.29
CA ARG A 147 -7.49 4.66 -23.65
C ARG A 147 -6.22 4.07 -23.04
N VAL A 148 -5.09 4.09 -23.76
CA VAL A 148 -3.83 3.54 -23.25
C VAL A 148 -3.31 4.32 -22.04
N MET A 149 -3.35 5.66 -22.11
CA MET A 149 -2.84 6.52 -21.05
C MET A 149 -3.69 6.43 -19.78
N GLN A 150 -5.02 6.43 -19.92
CA GLN A 150 -5.97 6.42 -18.80
C GLN A 150 -6.19 5.01 -18.22
N ALA A 151 -6.08 3.94 -19.01
CA ALA A 151 -6.25 2.58 -18.49
C ALA A 151 -5.19 2.23 -17.44
N GLY A 152 -3.96 2.72 -17.61
CA GLY A 152 -2.90 2.52 -16.62
C GLY A 152 -3.21 3.17 -15.29
N GLU A 153 -3.60 4.44 -15.31
CA GLU A 153 -3.97 5.23 -14.13
C GLU A 153 -5.21 4.65 -13.44
N ALA A 154 -6.27 4.34 -14.19
CA ALA A 154 -7.51 3.80 -13.59
C ALA A 154 -7.33 2.46 -12.88
N VAL A 155 -6.47 1.58 -13.41
CA VAL A 155 -6.19 0.26 -12.81
C VAL A 155 -5.35 0.41 -11.54
N GLU A 156 -4.39 1.31 -11.59
CA GLU A 156 -3.53 1.65 -10.46
C GLU A 156 -4.31 2.33 -9.34
N ASP A 157 -5.03 3.41 -9.61
CA ASP A 157 -5.90 4.13 -8.66
C ASP A 157 -6.87 3.19 -7.93
N GLY A 158 -7.50 2.27 -8.67
CA GLY A 158 -8.43 1.30 -8.08
C GLY A 158 -7.75 0.36 -7.09
N THR A 159 -6.51 -0.03 -7.36
CA THR A 159 -5.71 -0.89 -6.48
C THR A 159 -5.16 -0.10 -5.29
N TYR A 160 -4.68 1.11 -5.54
CA TYR A 160 -4.22 2.05 -4.52
C TYR A 160 -5.32 2.31 -3.49
N MET A 161 -6.51 2.70 -3.95
CA MET A 161 -7.64 3.03 -3.08
C MET A 161 -8.17 1.82 -2.30
N PHE A 162 -8.01 0.60 -2.82
CA PHE A 162 -8.28 -0.61 -2.06
C PHE A 162 -7.37 -0.72 -0.83
N PHE A 163 -6.06 -0.46 -0.97
CA PHE A 163 -5.14 -0.52 0.16
C PHE A 163 -5.26 0.68 1.09
N GLU A 164 -5.28 1.88 0.54
CA GLU A 164 -5.28 3.12 1.32
C GLU A 164 -6.63 3.42 1.97
N GLY A 165 -7.74 3.05 1.32
CA GLY A 165 -9.07 3.27 1.86
C GLY A 165 -9.58 2.06 2.62
N ILE A 166 -9.82 0.97 1.90
CA ILE A 166 -10.56 -0.20 2.42
C ILE A 166 -9.70 -0.99 3.41
N TRP A 167 -8.50 -1.41 3.00
CA TRP A 167 -7.63 -2.23 3.82
C TRP A 167 -7.14 -1.47 5.07
N TYR A 168 -6.79 -0.19 4.92
CA TYR A 168 -6.45 0.67 6.05
C TYR A 168 -7.58 0.74 7.08
N ALA A 169 -8.81 1.04 6.66
CA ALA A 169 -9.96 1.11 7.54
C ALA A 169 -10.23 -0.25 8.23
N LEU A 170 -10.16 -1.36 7.49
CA LEU A 170 -10.31 -2.71 8.04
C LEU A 170 -9.22 -3.03 9.07
N SER A 171 -7.97 -2.70 8.77
CA SER A 171 -6.83 -2.92 9.67
C SER A 171 -7.00 -2.16 10.98
N TYR A 172 -7.52 -0.93 10.91
CA TYR A 172 -7.85 -0.12 12.07
C TYR A 172 -8.97 -0.72 12.92
N VAL A 173 -10.07 -1.13 12.29
CA VAL A 173 -11.19 -1.78 13.00
C VAL A 173 -10.74 -3.07 13.67
N LEU A 174 -9.97 -3.91 12.97
CA LEU A 174 -9.42 -5.15 13.53
C LEU A 174 -8.46 -4.87 14.69
N SER A 175 -7.57 -3.87 14.55
CA SER A 175 -6.64 -3.49 15.62
C SER A 175 -7.37 -3.00 16.86
N ALA A 176 -8.39 -2.15 16.68
CA ALA A 176 -9.24 -1.69 17.78
C ALA A 176 -10.00 -2.84 18.42
N ALA A 177 -10.58 -3.75 17.64
CA ALA A 177 -11.28 -4.92 18.17
C ALA A 177 -10.36 -5.85 18.97
N VAL A 178 -9.13 -6.08 18.51
CA VAL A 178 -8.13 -6.89 19.23
C VAL A 178 -7.73 -6.22 20.55
N ILE A 179 -7.48 -4.91 20.55
CA ILE A 179 -7.07 -4.18 21.74
C ILE A 179 -8.23 -4.11 22.74
N LEU A 180 -9.44 -3.77 22.30
CA LEU A 180 -10.61 -3.67 23.18
C LEU A 180 -11.11 -5.03 23.68
N GLY A 181 -11.03 -6.09 22.86
CA GLY A 181 -11.43 -7.43 23.25
C GLY A 181 -10.42 -8.16 24.14
N GLY A 182 -9.17 -7.67 24.20
CA GLY A 182 -8.13 -8.15 25.10
C GLY A 182 -8.06 -7.42 26.45
N VAL A 183 -8.89 -6.38 26.63
CA VAL A 183 -9.08 -5.63 27.88
C VAL A 183 -10.32 -6.18 28.60
#